data_AF-A0A821TSS1-F1
#
_entry.id   AF-A0A821TSS1-F1
#
_cell.length_a   1.000
_cell.length_b   1.000
_cell.length_c   1.000
_cell.angle_alpha   90.00
_cell.angle_beta   90.00
_cell.angle_gamma   90.00
#
_symmetry.space_group_name_H-M   'P 1'
#
loop_
_entity.id
_entity.type
_entity.pdbx_description
1 polymer ?
#
loop_
_entity_poly.entity_id
_entity_poly.type
_entity_poly.pdbx_seq_one_letter_code
_entity_poly.pdbx_strand_id
1 'polypeptide(L)'
;MVLKIGSGDIDDLSTLNVLDEESLLRELRARYKKGVIYTYIGDVLIAINPFKQLNIYEKQQHDLYKDVRCRHQLTPHIFWVADQAYRKLCLSKKAQCIAVSGESGAGKTESTKLMVSHIIHCSGDAGDRELQNRIIETSPLLEAFGNAQTCMNQNSSRFGKYLQLNFTNTGRIVGAKVYDYLLEKSRVVQHGPGERTFHFFYYLFAGLEKESLEYFYLDDPETYRILKDPCGGKVFPSRSDFKHCRQMFSTQKEIMGRVGFTDNDINMVFTILSAILHLTNIQFSHDDETDGVYIEDEYPLEVVCTLLALDQEILTMALISTFSITKGERVISLKNFDQANDCRDALAKALYERLFSWIVKQINTLLQPNRRHNQTDNNIYRTCSILDMSGFENFQVNSFEQLCINVANEHLQYYFNEHIFLQEEQDYRTENVSSDKVEFQNNEDLIDLFMGTLGIFALLDEESRFPKANDESLVQKFHIHCKNHVRYIRPRGNETAFGIHHYAGK
;
A
#
# COMPACT_ATOMS: atom_id res chain seq x y z
N MET A 1 -14.37 -15.30 -44.93
CA MET A 1 -14.68 -14.87 -43.55
C MET A 1 -13.47 -14.08 -43.08
N VAL A 2 -13.50 -12.75 -43.19
CA VAL A 2 -12.34 -11.91 -42.85
C VAL A 2 -12.18 -11.94 -41.33
N LEU A 3 -11.00 -12.34 -40.86
CA LEU A 3 -10.64 -12.40 -39.45
C LEU A 3 -10.83 -11.01 -38.82
N LYS A 4 -11.82 -10.84 -37.93
CA LYS A 4 -11.98 -9.64 -37.09
C LYS A 4 -10.93 -9.61 -35.97
N ILE A 5 -9.66 -9.82 -36.30
CA ILE A 5 -8.58 -9.72 -35.32
C ILE A 5 -8.03 -8.31 -35.39
N GLY A 6 -8.10 -7.56 -34.30
CA GLY A 6 -7.65 -6.17 -34.24
C GLY A 6 -8.69 -5.16 -34.72
N SER A 7 -9.97 -5.53 -34.78
CA SER A 7 -11.01 -4.55 -35.06
C SER A 7 -11.27 -3.65 -33.85
N GLY A 8 -10.91 -4.09 -32.64
CA GLY A 8 -11.15 -3.36 -31.40
C GLY A 8 -12.63 -3.37 -31.01
N ASP A 9 -13.37 -4.41 -31.39
CA ASP A 9 -14.81 -4.57 -31.13
C ASP A 9 -15.11 -5.84 -30.30
N ILE A 10 -14.08 -6.61 -29.93
CA ILE A 10 -14.24 -7.83 -29.13
C ILE A 10 -14.19 -7.44 -27.66
N ASP A 11 -15.31 -7.62 -26.98
CA ASP A 11 -15.48 -7.26 -25.57
C ASP A 11 -14.93 -8.32 -24.62
N ASP A 12 -14.81 -9.58 -25.07
CA ASP A 12 -14.28 -10.70 -24.30
C ASP A 12 -13.26 -11.48 -25.12
N LEU A 13 -11.99 -11.43 -24.70
CA LEU A 13 -10.88 -12.03 -25.43
C LEU A 13 -10.95 -13.56 -25.47
N SER A 14 -11.70 -14.20 -24.57
CA SER A 14 -11.93 -15.65 -24.62
C SER A 14 -12.69 -16.09 -25.89
N THR A 15 -13.34 -15.15 -26.58
CA THR A 15 -14.09 -15.41 -27.82
C THR A 15 -13.25 -15.26 -29.10
N LEU A 16 -11.95 -14.94 -28.96
CA LEU A 16 -11.05 -14.85 -30.10
C LEU A 16 -10.83 -16.23 -30.73
N ASN A 17 -10.91 -16.27 -32.06
CA ASN A 17 -10.64 -17.49 -32.83
C ASN A 17 -9.16 -17.90 -32.80
N VAL A 18 -8.25 -16.91 -32.63
CA VAL A 18 -6.81 -17.11 -32.57
C VAL A 18 -6.32 -16.51 -31.26
N LEU A 19 -5.81 -17.37 -30.37
CA LEU A 19 -5.31 -17.01 -29.05
C LEU A 19 -3.78 -17.08 -29.07
N ASP A 20 -3.16 -16.00 -29.54
CA ASP A 20 -1.72 -15.76 -29.42
C ASP A 20 -1.46 -14.35 -28.87
N GLU A 21 -0.25 -14.13 -28.39
CA GLU A 21 0.16 -12.86 -27.76
C GLU A 21 -0.04 -11.66 -28.71
N GLU A 22 0.24 -11.83 -30.00
CA GLU A 22 0.12 -10.77 -30.99
C GLU A 22 -1.34 -10.37 -31.21
N SER A 23 -2.24 -11.35 -31.29
CA SER A 23 -3.68 -11.17 -31.49
C SER A 23 -4.33 -10.50 -30.29
N LEU A 24 -3.98 -10.93 -29.08
CA LEU A 24 -4.43 -10.30 -27.83
C LEU A 24 -3.97 -8.84 -27.75
N LEU A 25 -2.68 -8.59 -27.98
CA LEU A 25 -2.12 -7.24 -27.93
C LEU A 25 -2.72 -6.32 -29.01
N ARG A 26 -2.95 -6.85 -30.21
CA ARG A 26 -3.53 -6.10 -31.33
C ARG A 26 -4.97 -5.66 -31.01
N GLU A 27 -5.77 -6.56 -30.43
CA GLU A 27 -7.14 -6.24 -30.04
C GLU A 27 -7.19 -5.22 -28.89
N LEU A 28 -6.41 -5.45 -27.82
CA LEU A 28 -6.30 -4.50 -26.70
C LEU A 28 -5.85 -3.11 -27.17
N ARG A 29 -4.84 -3.04 -28.05
CA ARG A 29 -4.36 -1.78 -28.63
C ARG A 29 -5.42 -1.10 -29.48
N ALA A 30 -6.20 -1.85 -30.26
CA ALA A 30 -7.28 -1.30 -31.08
C ALA A 30 -8.41 -0.73 -30.20
N ARG A 31 -8.81 -1.43 -29.14
CA ARG A 31 -9.79 -0.95 -28.14
C ARG A 31 -9.31 0.32 -27.44
N TYR A 32 -8.06 0.33 -26.97
CA TYR A 32 -7.46 1.49 -26.31
C TYR A 32 -7.44 2.72 -27.21
N LYS A 33 -7.10 2.57 -28.50
CA LYS A 33 -7.15 3.66 -29.49
C LYS A 33 -8.54 4.26 -29.69
N LYS A 34 -9.61 3.47 -29.46
CA LYS A 34 -11.00 3.93 -29.47
C LYS A 34 -11.45 4.53 -28.13
N GLY A 35 -10.57 4.59 -27.13
CA GLY A 35 -10.89 5.04 -25.78
C GLY A 35 -11.61 3.99 -24.92
N VAL A 36 -11.65 2.73 -25.35
CA VAL A 36 -12.22 1.62 -24.59
C VAL A 36 -11.11 0.93 -23.81
N ILE A 37 -11.06 1.20 -22.50
CA ILE A 37 -9.97 0.77 -21.62
C ILE A 37 -10.21 -0.56 -20.90
N TYR A 38 -11.46 -1.03 -20.92
CA TYR A 38 -11.90 -2.24 -20.24
C TYR A 38 -12.14 -3.36 -21.25
N THR A 39 -11.67 -4.56 -20.94
CA THR A 39 -11.86 -5.76 -21.78
C THR A 39 -11.97 -6.99 -20.89
N TYR A 40 -12.93 -7.88 -21.16
CA TYR A 40 -13.08 -9.12 -20.39
C TYR A 40 -12.14 -10.23 -20.91
N ILE A 41 -11.82 -11.14 -20.01
CA ILE A 41 -11.31 -12.49 -20.31
C ILE A 41 -12.10 -13.46 -19.42
N GLY A 42 -13.20 -14.00 -19.93
CA GLY A 42 -14.10 -14.77 -19.08
C GLY A 42 -14.56 -13.93 -17.89
N ASP A 43 -14.28 -14.36 -16.66
CA ASP A 43 -14.63 -13.64 -15.43
C ASP A 43 -13.60 -12.60 -14.97
N VAL A 44 -12.45 -12.51 -15.66
CA VAL A 44 -11.40 -11.52 -15.40
C VAL A 44 -11.67 -10.24 -16.19
N LEU A 45 -11.33 -9.08 -15.61
CA LEU A 45 -11.39 -7.78 -16.28
C LEU A 45 -9.98 -7.19 -16.43
N ILE A 46 -9.58 -6.91 -17.67
CA ILE A 46 -8.40 -6.10 -17.97
C ILE A 46 -8.80 -4.62 -17.98
N ALA A 47 -8.03 -3.81 -17.26
CA ALA A 47 -8.13 -2.36 -17.26
C ALA A 47 -6.79 -1.74 -17.70
N ILE A 48 -6.79 -0.94 -18.77
CA ILE A 48 -5.59 -0.24 -19.26
C ILE A 48 -5.67 1.23 -18.85
N ASN A 49 -4.72 1.69 -18.03
CA ASN A 49 -4.71 3.07 -17.54
C ASN A 49 -4.66 4.10 -18.70
N PRO A 50 -5.67 4.98 -18.85
CA PRO A 50 -5.69 5.98 -19.90
C PRO A 50 -4.81 7.22 -19.61
N PHE A 51 -4.29 7.38 -18.38
CA PHE A 51 -3.61 8.60 -17.90
C PHE A 51 -4.40 9.90 -18.12
N LYS A 52 -5.72 9.79 -18.20
CA LYS A 52 -6.66 10.91 -18.31
C LYS A 52 -7.99 10.54 -17.68
N GLN A 53 -8.73 11.55 -17.22
CA GLN A 53 -10.09 11.37 -16.78
C GLN A 53 -11.01 11.02 -17.96
N LEU A 54 -11.93 10.08 -17.73
CA LEU A 54 -12.93 9.65 -18.69
C LEU A 54 -14.33 9.85 -18.08
N ASN A 55 -15.29 10.31 -18.89
CA ASN A 55 -16.68 10.53 -18.44
C ASN A 55 -17.50 9.23 -18.49
N ILE A 56 -16.95 8.14 -17.93
CA ILE A 56 -17.58 6.81 -17.90
C ILE A 56 -17.89 6.34 -16.47
N TYR A 57 -17.73 7.23 -15.48
CA TYR A 57 -17.91 6.94 -14.06
C TYR A 57 -18.97 7.83 -13.41
N GLU A 58 -19.77 8.54 -14.20
CA GLU A 58 -20.81 9.42 -13.68
C GLU A 58 -22.01 8.60 -13.18
N LYS A 59 -22.93 9.27 -12.47
CA LYS A 59 -24.13 8.65 -11.91
C LYS A 59 -24.93 7.86 -12.95
N GLN A 60 -24.99 8.33 -14.20
CA GLN A 60 -25.68 7.64 -15.28
C GLN A 60 -25.09 6.25 -15.56
N GLN A 61 -23.77 6.09 -15.48
CA GLN A 61 -23.09 4.81 -15.64
C GLN A 61 -23.29 3.91 -14.42
N HIS A 62 -23.35 4.48 -13.21
CA HIS A 62 -23.76 3.71 -12.04
C HIS A 62 -25.16 3.12 -12.21
N ASP A 63 -26.12 3.92 -12.68
CA ASP A 63 -27.49 3.46 -12.94
C ASP A 63 -27.57 2.45 -14.10
N LEU A 64 -26.73 2.62 -15.14
CA LEU A 64 -26.69 1.72 -16.30
C LEU A 64 -26.17 0.31 -15.95
N TYR A 65 -25.17 0.21 -15.07
CA TYR A 65 -24.55 -1.06 -14.70
C TYR A 65 -25.20 -1.74 -13.49
N LYS A 66 -26.11 -1.06 -12.80
CA LYS A 66 -26.85 -1.62 -11.68
C LYS A 66 -27.87 -2.66 -12.15
N ASP A 67 -27.94 -3.80 -11.45
CA ASP A 67 -28.92 -4.85 -11.69
C ASP A 67 -28.90 -5.49 -13.10
N VAL A 68 -27.80 -5.33 -13.83
CA VAL A 68 -27.64 -5.91 -15.18
C VAL A 68 -27.57 -7.43 -15.08
N ARG A 69 -28.44 -8.13 -15.81
CA ARG A 69 -28.52 -9.60 -15.77
C ARG A 69 -27.67 -10.31 -16.82
N CYS A 70 -27.36 -9.63 -17.91
CA CYS A 70 -26.66 -10.22 -19.05
C CYS A 70 -25.44 -9.38 -19.42
N ARG A 71 -24.23 -9.95 -19.23
CA ARG A 71 -22.95 -9.28 -19.50
C ARG A 71 -22.87 -8.65 -20.89
N HIS A 72 -23.34 -9.39 -21.91
CA HIS A 72 -23.23 -9.01 -23.33
C HIS A 72 -24.13 -7.83 -23.76
N GLN A 73 -25.00 -7.32 -22.88
CA GLN A 73 -25.86 -6.18 -23.21
C GLN A 73 -25.13 -4.84 -23.15
N LEU A 74 -24.01 -4.78 -22.42
CA LEU A 74 -23.24 -3.58 -22.18
C LEU A 74 -21.77 -3.83 -22.52
N THR A 75 -21.05 -2.74 -22.75
CA THR A 75 -19.60 -2.80 -22.95
C THR A 75 -18.89 -3.24 -21.67
N PRO A 76 -17.64 -3.74 -21.75
CA PRO A 76 -16.88 -4.07 -20.58
C PRO A 76 -16.67 -2.88 -19.67
N HIS A 77 -16.88 -3.08 -18.37
CA HIS A 77 -16.76 -2.01 -17.40
C HIS A 77 -16.47 -2.55 -16.00
N ILE A 78 -15.74 -1.77 -15.20
CA ILE A 78 -15.44 -2.14 -13.81
C ILE A 78 -16.68 -2.23 -12.92
N PHE A 79 -17.72 -1.45 -13.24
CA PHE A 79 -19.01 -1.49 -12.54
C PHE A 79 -19.74 -2.83 -12.71
N TRP A 80 -19.57 -3.51 -13.85
CA TRP A 80 -20.11 -4.87 -14.00
C TRP A 80 -19.50 -5.83 -12.98
N VAL A 81 -18.18 -5.78 -12.78
CA VAL A 81 -17.49 -6.65 -11.80
C VAL A 81 -17.99 -6.37 -10.39
N ALA A 82 -18.12 -5.08 -10.03
CA ALA A 82 -18.66 -4.64 -8.75
C ALA A 82 -20.13 -5.07 -8.54
N ASP A 83 -21.00 -4.88 -9.52
CA ASP A 83 -22.42 -5.31 -9.47
C ASP A 83 -22.52 -6.84 -9.35
N GLN A 84 -21.73 -7.59 -10.10
CA GLN A 84 -21.70 -9.06 -10.01
C GLN A 84 -21.27 -9.54 -8.63
N ALA A 85 -20.22 -8.97 -8.04
CA ALA A 85 -19.80 -9.29 -6.67
C ALA A 85 -20.93 -9.00 -5.67
N TYR A 86 -21.53 -7.80 -5.73
CA TYR A 86 -22.64 -7.42 -4.85
C TYR A 86 -23.87 -8.33 -5.02
N ARG A 87 -24.22 -8.71 -6.25
CA ARG A 87 -25.34 -9.62 -6.53
C ARG A 87 -25.06 -11.03 -6.05
N LYS A 88 -23.85 -11.57 -6.30
CA LYS A 88 -23.45 -12.89 -5.79
C LYS A 88 -23.50 -12.91 -4.26
N LEU A 89 -23.07 -11.85 -3.58
CA LEU A 89 -23.21 -11.68 -2.13
C LEU A 89 -24.69 -11.78 -1.69
N CYS A 90 -25.58 -11.09 -2.40
CA CYS A 90 -27.01 -11.04 -2.07
C CYS A 90 -27.72 -12.39 -2.32
N LEU A 91 -27.39 -13.07 -3.42
CA LEU A 91 -28.02 -14.31 -3.87
C LEU A 91 -27.47 -15.55 -3.16
N SER A 92 -26.14 -15.71 -3.14
CA SER A 92 -25.48 -16.91 -2.61
C SER A 92 -25.35 -16.91 -1.09
N LYS A 93 -25.48 -15.73 -0.46
CA LYS A 93 -25.21 -15.49 0.96
C LYS A 93 -23.76 -15.85 1.38
N LYS A 94 -22.83 -15.97 0.43
CA LYS A 94 -21.39 -16.19 0.67
C LYS A 94 -20.61 -14.88 0.54
N ALA A 95 -19.55 -14.73 1.33
CA ALA A 95 -18.62 -13.61 1.23
C ALA A 95 -17.99 -13.54 -0.17
N GLN A 96 -17.70 -12.32 -0.64
CA GLN A 96 -17.10 -12.07 -1.94
C GLN A 96 -15.80 -11.28 -1.76
N CYS A 97 -14.83 -11.52 -2.64
CA CYS A 97 -13.57 -10.77 -2.67
C CYS A 97 -13.27 -10.36 -4.12
N ILE A 98 -12.80 -9.14 -4.31
CA ILE A 98 -12.25 -8.65 -5.57
C ILE A 98 -10.76 -8.35 -5.34
N ALA A 99 -9.90 -9.06 -6.04
CA ALA A 99 -8.46 -8.81 -6.03
C ALA A 99 -8.08 -7.91 -7.22
N VAL A 100 -7.33 -6.84 -6.95
CA VAL A 100 -6.82 -5.94 -7.98
C VAL A 100 -5.30 -6.07 -8.06
N SER A 101 -4.80 -6.58 -9.20
CA SER A 101 -3.37 -6.79 -9.45
C SER A 101 -2.85 -5.87 -10.56
N GLY A 102 -1.52 -5.71 -10.61
CA GLY A 102 -0.83 -4.92 -11.63
C GLY A 102 0.39 -4.18 -11.08
N GLU A 103 1.28 -3.73 -11.98
CA GLU A 103 2.48 -2.96 -11.64
C GLU A 103 2.15 -1.61 -10.97
N SER A 104 3.17 -0.97 -10.38
CA SER A 104 3.01 0.38 -9.84
C SER A 104 2.56 1.36 -10.94
N GLY A 105 1.55 2.19 -10.65
CA GLY A 105 0.95 3.12 -11.63
C GLY A 105 -0.11 2.53 -12.57
N ALA A 106 -0.41 1.23 -12.50
CA ALA A 106 -1.41 0.59 -13.38
C ALA A 106 -2.88 1.04 -13.16
N GLY A 107 -3.18 1.77 -12.08
CA GLY A 107 -4.54 2.25 -11.77
C GLY A 107 -5.32 1.39 -10.76
N LYS A 108 -4.63 0.58 -9.94
CA LYS A 108 -5.25 -0.30 -8.93
C LYS A 108 -6.09 0.47 -7.90
N THR A 109 -5.52 1.53 -7.32
CA THR A 109 -6.17 2.35 -6.31
C THR A 109 -7.41 3.07 -6.85
N GLU A 110 -7.34 3.61 -8.07
CA GLU A 110 -8.48 4.24 -8.74
C GLU A 110 -9.58 3.22 -9.05
N SER A 111 -9.20 2.03 -9.52
CA SER A 111 -10.13 0.92 -9.74
C SER A 111 -10.87 0.53 -8.46
N THR A 112 -10.16 0.46 -7.33
CA THR A 112 -10.74 0.20 -6.01
C THR A 112 -11.76 1.27 -5.61
N LYS A 113 -11.43 2.56 -5.75
CA LYS A 113 -12.36 3.66 -5.44
C LYS A 113 -13.66 3.55 -6.26
N LEU A 114 -13.54 3.27 -7.56
CA LEU A 114 -14.66 3.13 -8.48
C LEU A 114 -15.56 1.94 -8.11
N MET A 115 -14.97 0.78 -7.79
CA MET A 115 -15.74 -0.39 -7.35
C MET A 115 -16.48 -0.14 -6.04
N VAL A 116 -15.81 0.47 -5.05
CA VAL A 116 -16.45 0.81 -3.77
C VAL A 116 -17.64 1.74 -3.98
N SER A 117 -17.45 2.80 -4.77
CA SER A 117 -18.52 3.74 -5.11
C SER A 117 -19.71 3.04 -5.77
N HIS A 118 -19.45 2.11 -6.69
CA HIS A 118 -20.51 1.36 -7.36
C HIS A 118 -21.23 0.38 -6.45
N ILE A 119 -20.51 -0.37 -5.61
CA ILE A 119 -21.12 -1.28 -4.63
C ILE A 119 -22.02 -0.50 -3.65
N ILE A 120 -21.58 0.68 -3.20
CA ILE A 120 -22.37 1.57 -2.35
C ILE A 120 -23.64 2.01 -3.08
N HIS A 121 -23.54 2.40 -4.35
CA HIS A 121 -24.70 2.78 -5.19
C HIS A 121 -25.69 1.62 -5.37
N CYS A 122 -25.20 0.39 -5.57
CA CYS A 122 -26.05 -0.80 -5.68
C CYS A 122 -26.78 -1.12 -4.38
N SER A 123 -26.16 -0.86 -3.22
CA SER A 123 -26.79 -1.04 -1.90
C SER A 123 -27.97 -0.09 -1.64
N GLY A 124 -28.07 1.00 -2.41
CA GLY A 124 -29.21 1.92 -2.45
C GLY A 124 -29.19 3.05 -1.41
N ASP A 125 -30.03 4.07 -1.67
CA ASP A 125 -30.12 5.33 -0.91
C ASP A 125 -30.89 5.22 0.42
N ALA A 126 -31.52 4.08 0.72
CA ALA A 126 -32.23 3.87 2.00
C ALA A 126 -31.29 3.71 3.22
N GLY A 127 -29.98 3.86 2.98
CA GLY A 127 -28.89 3.73 3.94
C GLY A 127 -28.54 5.03 4.67
N ASP A 128 -27.56 4.91 5.56
CA ASP A 128 -26.91 6.05 6.20
C ASP A 128 -25.95 6.70 5.18
N ARG A 129 -26.40 7.76 4.50
CA ARG A 129 -25.60 8.47 3.50
C ARG A 129 -24.32 9.06 4.09
N GLU A 130 -24.32 9.36 5.38
CA GLU A 130 -23.14 9.83 6.08
C GLU A 130 -22.10 8.71 6.17
N LEU A 131 -22.50 7.50 6.58
CA LEU A 131 -21.63 6.32 6.56
C LEU A 131 -21.05 6.06 5.16
N GLN A 132 -21.89 6.10 4.13
CA GLN A 132 -21.45 5.88 2.74
C GLN A 132 -20.37 6.89 2.32
N ASN A 133 -20.56 8.17 2.63
CA ASN A 133 -19.57 9.21 2.37
C ASN A 133 -18.29 8.95 3.16
N ARG A 134 -18.36 8.58 4.45
CA ARG A 134 -17.18 8.27 5.26
C ARG A 134 -16.36 7.10 4.69
N ILE A 135 -17.03 6.07 4.16
CA ILE A 135 -16.36 4.93 3.50
C ILE A 135 -15.58 5.40 2.25
N ILE A 136 -16.19 6.26 1.43
CA ILE A 136 -15.54 6.78 0.21
C ILE A 136 -14.34 7.65 0.57
N GLU A 137 -14.49 8.53 1.57
CA GLU A 137 -13.45 9.48 2.01
C GLU A 137 -12.29 8.82 2.76
N THR A 138 -12.42 7.55 3.15
CA THR A 138 -11.37 6.79 3.81
C THR A 138 -10.14 6.58 2.90
N SER A 139 -10.34 6.35 1.60
CA SER A 139 -9.21 6.12 0.68
C SER A 139 -8.35 7.38 0.50
N PRO A 140 -8.90 8.55 0.13
CA PRO A 140 -8.10 9.78 0.04
C PRO A 140 -7.38 10.14 1.34
N LEU A 141 -8.00 9.88 2.50
CA LEU A 141 -7.35 10.11 3.79
C LEU A 141 -6.12 9.22 3.98
N LEU A 142 -6.28 7.90 3.79
CA LEU A 142 -5.16 6.96 3.93
C LEU A 142 -4.07 7.21 2.89
N GLU A 143 -4.40 7.64 1.69
CA GLU A 143 -3.42 8.01 0.66
C GLU A 143 -2.55 9.19 1.10
N ALA A 144 -3.11 10.18 1.80
CA ALA A 144 -2.32 11.30 2.29
C ALA A 144 -1.21 10.89 3.27
N PHE A 145 -1.42 9.82 4.05
CA PHE A 145 -0.47 9.30 5.04
C PHE A 145 0.26 8.02 4.60
N GLY A 146 -0.18 7.36 3.54
CA GLY A 146 0.34 6.06 3.13
C GLY A 146 0.89 6.04 1.69
N ASN A 147 0.69 7.12 0.93
CA ASN A 147 1.25 7.24 -0.41
C ASN A 147 2.42 8.23 -0.44
N ALA A 148 3.28 8.04 -1.44
CA ALA A 148 4.41 8.90 -1.72
C ALA A 148 4.73 8.92 -3.22
N GLN A 149 5.51 9.93 -3.63
CA GLN A 149 6.06 10.00 -4.97
C GLN A 149 7.28 9.07 -5.11
N THR A 150 7.27 8.28 -6.18
CA THR A 150 8.37 7.43 -6.65
C THR A 150 8.75 7.84 -8.07
N CYS A 151 9.84 7.27 -8.60
CA CYS A 151 10.23 7.48 -10.00
C CYS A 151 9.16 7.06 -11.03
N MET A 152 8.30 6.10 -10.67
CA MET A 152 7.30 5.51 -11.58
C MET A 152 5.90 6.10 -11.40
N ASN A 153 5.57 6.56 -10.19
CA ASN A 153 4.22 6.99 -9.83
C ASN A 153 4.28 8.12 -8.78
N GLN A 154 3.60 9.24 -9.08
CA GLN A 154 3.52 10.42 -8.21
C GLN A 154 2.68 10.21 -6.95
N ASN A 155 1.77 9.23 -6.96
CA ASN A 155 0.89 8.88 -5.83
C ASN A 155 0.93 7.36 -5.61
N SER A 156 2.12 6.82 -5.36
CA SER A 156 2.31 5.37 -5.15
C SER A 156 1.88 4.97 -3.75
N SER A 157 0.98 3.99 -3.65
CA SER A 157 0.68 3.35 -2.38
C SER A 157 1.92 2.63 -1.84
N ARG A 158 2.29 2.96 -0.60
CA ARG A 158 3.43 2.37 0.13
C ARG A 158 2.94 1.49 1.30
N PHE A 159 1.73 0.97 1.17
CA PHE A 159 1.09 0.01 2.05
C PHE A 159 0.02 -0.75 1.27
N GLY A 160 -0.28 -1.98 1.66
CA GLY A 160 -1.40 -2.77 1.16
C GLY A 160 -2.68 -2.43 1.92
N LYS A 161 -3.81 -2.38 1.21
CA LYS A 161 -5.12 -2.04 1.74
C LYS A 161 -6.12 -3.14 1.42
N TYR A 162 -6.78 -3.68 2.44
CA TYR A 162 -7.92 -4.57 2.29
C TYR A 162 -9.14 -3.90 2.91
N LEU A 163 -10.08 -3.49 2.06
CA LEU A 163 -11.33 -2.87 2.49
C LEU A 163 -12.43 -3.93 2.50
N GLN A 164 -12.95 -4.22 3.68
CA GLN A 164 -14.10 -5.09 3.89
C GLN A 164 -15.36 -4.24 4.08
N LEU A 165 -16.34 -4.38 3.18
CA LEU A 165 -17.67 -3.79 3.31
C LEU A 165 -18.61 -4.79 3.97
N ASN A 166 -19.37 -4.35 4.98
CA ASN A 166 -20.30 -5.18 5.75
C ASN A 166 -21.74 -4.87 5.37
N PHE A 167 -22.53 -5.92 5.10
CA PHE A 167 -23.91 -5.84 4.65
C PHE A 167 -24.87 -6.64 5.54
N THR A 168 -26.11 -6.19 5.64
CA THR A 168 -27.22 -6.96 6.19
C THR A 168 -27.58 -8.16 5.31
N ASN A 169 -28.46 -9.02 5.82
CA ASN A 169 -29.07 -10.08 5.04
C ASN A 169 -29.92 -9.62 3.85
N THR A 170 -30.33 -8.36 3.84
CA THR A 170 -31.10 -7.72 2.77
C THR A 170 -30.22 -6.96 1.76
N GLY A 171 -28.89 -6.99 1.91
CA GLY A 171 -27.94 -6.31 1.00
C GLY A 171 -27.68 -4.84 1.36
N ARG A 172 -28.18 -4.35 2.50
CA ARG A 172 -27.93 -2.97 2.94
C ARG A 172 -26.56 -2.85 3.60
N ILE A 173 -25.77 -1.87 3.20
CA ILE A 173 -24.48 -1.55 3.83
C ILE A 173 -24.70 -1.06 5.26
N VAL A 174 -23.94 -1.61 6.19
CA VAL A 174 -24.02 -1.27 7.63
C VAL A 174 -22.71 -0.81 8.23
N GLY A 175 -21.59 -1.04 7.55
CA GLY A 175 -20.29 -0.58 8.00
C GLY A 175 -19.18 -1.04 7.07
N ALA A 176 -17.96 -0.69 7.42
CA ALA A 176 -16.78 -1.15 6.73
C ALA A 176 -15.62 -1.34 7.71
N LYS A 177 -14.59 -2.03 7.27
CA LYS A 177 -13.35 -2.20 7.99
C LYS A 177 -12.17 -2.18 7.02
N VAL A 178 -11.17 -1.38 7.32
CA VAL A 178 -9.91 -1.33 6.60
C VAL A 178 -8.87 -2.13 7.37
N TYR A 179 -8.11 -2.92 6.63
CA TYR A 179 -6.89 -3.56 7.11
C TYR A 179 -5.73 -3.00 6.29
N ASP A 180 -4.70 -2.54 6.97
CA ASP A 180 -3.45 -2.08 6.38
C ASP A 180 -2.36 -3.16 6.54
N TYR A 181 -1.48 -3.25 5.55
CA TYR A 181 -0.38 -4.20 5.50
C TYR A 181 0.90 -3.50 5.04
N LEU A 182 2.02 -3.82 5.66
CA LEU A 182 3.37 -3.48 5.18
C LEU A 182 3.54 -1.99 4.81
N LEU A 183 3.25 -1.08 5.75
CA LEU A 183 3.64 0.33 5.58
C LEU A 183 5.17 0.41 5.44
N GLU A 184 5.64 1.02 4.34
CA GLU A 184 7.06 1.24 4.05
C GLU A 184 7.65 2.33 4.97
N LYS A 185 7.80 2.01 6.26
CA LYS A 185 8.23 2.97 7.28
C LYS A 185 9.63 3.52 7.05
N SER A 186 10.51 2.83 6.33
CA SER A 186 11.82 3.37 5.96
C SER A 186 11.72 4.68 5.18
N ARG A 187 10.64 4.88 4.41
CA ARG A 187 10.37 6.12 3.67
C ARG A 187 10.24 7.37 4.55
N VAL A 188 9.95 7.19 5.85
CA VAL A 188 9.89 8.30 6.81
C VAL A 188 11.25 8.96 6.98
N VAL A 189 12.34 8.20 6.93
CA VAL A 189 13.68 8.69 7.27
C VAL A 189 14.62 8.78 6.07
N GLN A 190 14.32 8.06 4.99
CA GLN A 190 15.15 8.02 3.78
C GLN A 190 14.29 7.72 2.55
N HIS A 191 14.65 8.29 1.42
CA HIS A 191 14.04 8.00 0.12
C HIS A 191 15.06 8.25 -1.01
N GLY A 192 14.79 7.68 -2.19
CA GLY A 192 15.73 7.72 -3.30
C GLY A 192 15.76 9.06 -4.06
N PRO A 193 16.76 9.27 -4.92
CA PRO A 193 16.79 10.39 -5.88
C PRO A 193 15.47 10.58 -6.64
N GLY A 194 14.90 11.80 -6.62
CA GLY A 194 13.64 12.11 -7.30
C GLY A 194 12.37 11.57 -6.65
N GLU A 195 12.50 10.88 -5.51
CA GLU A 195 11.38 10.45 -4.68
C GLU A 195 11.05 11.49 -3.59
N ARG A 196 9.92 11.27 -2.91
CA ARG A 196 9.52 12.03 -1.74
C ARG A 196 9.20 11.09 -0.58
N THR A 197 9.18 11.63 0.64
CA THR A 197 8.52 10.98 1.77
C THR A 197 6.99 11.05 1.62
N PHE A 198 6.24 10.64 2.65
CA PHE A 198 4.78 10.65 2.64
C PHE A 198 4.18 12.04 2.42
N HIS A 199 3.09 12.11 1.66
CA HIS A 199 2.52 13.37 1.19
C HIS A 199 2.14 14.35 2.30
N PHE A 200 1.64 13.86 3.44
CA PHE A 200 1.13 14.72 4.50
C PHE A 200 2.20 15.67 5.06
N PHE A 201 3.49 15.30 5.07
CA PHE A 201 4.54 16.22 5.51
C PHE A 201 4.61 17.48 4.63
N TYR A 202 4.48 17.32 3.30
CA TYR A 202 4.45 18.44 2.36
C TYR A 202 3.15 19.25 2.46
N TYR A 203 2.03 18.57 2.71
CA TYR A 203 0.73 19.22 2.93
C TYR A 203 0.76 20.08 4.19
N LEU A 204 1.41 19.61 5.25
CA LEU A 204 1.57 20.35 6.51
C LEU A 204 2.24 21.71 6.28
N PHE A 205 3.40 21.73 5.62
CA PHE A 205 4.13 22.98 5.32
C PHE A 205 3.36 23.91 4.37
N ALA A 206 2.70 23.36 3.36
CA ALA A 206 1.97 24.18 2.39
C ALA A 206 0.63 24.74 2.94
N GLY A 207 0.06 24.04 3.91
CA GLY A 207 -1.32 24.23 4.35
C GLY A 207 -1.48 24.98 5.67
N LEU A 208 -0.54 24.86 6.60
CA LEU A 208 -0.58 25.58 7.87
C LEU A 208 -0.38 27.09 7.68
N GLU A 209 -1.06 27.87 8.51
CA GLU A 209 -0.84 29.31 8.62
C GLU A 209 0.44 29.60 9.41
N LYS A 210 0.98 30.82 9.27
CA LYS A 210 2.27 31.18 9.85
C LYS A 210 2.30 30.98 11.36
N GLU A 211 1.24 31.38 12.04
CA GLU A 211 1.08 31.24 13.49
C GLU A 211 1.05 29.76 13.91
N SER A 212 0.48 28.88 13.07
CA SER A 212 0.48 27.44 13.33
C SER A 212 1.82 26.80 13.06
N LEU A 213 2.54 27.23 12.01
CA LEU A 213 3.91 26.80 11.75
C LEU A 213 4.81 27.17 12.94
N GLU A 214 4.73 28.42 13.42
CA GLU A 214 5.44 28.88 14.62
C GLU A 214 5.07 28.06 15.86
N TYR A 215 3.79 27.72 16.06
CA TYR A 215 3.34 26.86 17.17
C TYR A 215 3.95 25.45 17.14
N PHE A 216 4.16 24.89 15.95
CA PHE A 216 4.78 23.57 15.76
C PHE A 216 6.30 23.64 15.57
N TYR A 217 6.93 24.81 15.74
CA TYR A 217 8.36 25.05 15.52
C TYR A 217 8.82 24.73 14.08
N LEU A 218 7.91 24.87 13.12
CA LEU A 218 8.17 24.59 11.72
C LEU A 218 8.65 25.83 10.97
N ASP A 219 9.92 25.82 10.56
CA ASP A 219 10.55 26.92 9.81
C ASP A 219 10.58 26.64 8.29
N ASP A 220 11.71 26.86 7.64
CA ASP A 220 11.89 26.59 6.21
C ASP A 220 11.87 25.08 5.94
N PRO A 221 10.96 24.55 5.11
CA PRO A 221 10.91 23.13 4.74
C PRO A 221 12.26 22.61 4.19
N GLU A 222 13.06 23.47 3.57
CA GLU A 222 14.40 23.12 3.05
C GLU A 222 15.40 22.76 4.16
N THR A 223 15.08 22.97 5.43
CA THR A 223 15.96 22.62 6.57
C THR A 223 15.77 21.18 7.05
N TYR A 224 14.67 20.52 6.70
CA TYR A 224 14.31 19.20 7.22
C TYR A 224 14.86 18.06 6.36
N ARG A 225 15.68 17.19 6.96
CA ARG A 225 16.39 16.10 6.27
C ARG A 225 15.47 15.24 5.40
N ILE A 226 14.31 14.87 5.93
CA ILE A 226 13.41 13.90 5.27
C ILE A 226 12.59 14.51 4.12
N LEU A 227 12.58 15.84 3.98
CA LEU A 227 11.88 16.53 2.88
C LEU A 227 12.78 16.85 1.70
N LYS A 228 14.09 16.97 1.94
CA LYS A 228 15.09 17.28 0.92
C LYS A 228 15.12 16.21 -0.16
N ASP A 229 15.19 16.65 -1.40
CA ASP A 229 15.55 15.78 -2.52
C ASP A 229 17.05 15.45 -2.44
N PRO A 230 17.45 14.17 -2.41
CA PRO A 230 18.86 13.78 -2.45
C PRO A 230 19.64 14.37 -3.64
N CYS A 231 18.95 14.75 -4.73
CA CYS A 231 19.55 15.43 -5.87
C CYS A 231 19.70 16.96 -5.72
N GLY A 232 19.34 17.55 -4.59
CA GLY A 232 19.41 18.99 -4.36
C GLY A 232 18.28 19.80 -5.00
N GLY A 233 17.18 19.13 -5.38
CA GLY A 233 15.94 19.80 -5.77
C GLY A 233 15.28 20.53 -4.59
N LYS A 234 14.51 21.58 -4.89
CA LYS A 234 13.70 22.27 -3.88
C LYS A 234 12.58 21.36 -3.37
N VAL A 235 12.24 21.46 -2.09
CA VAL A 235 11.11 20.72 -1.47
C VAL A 235 9.82 20.95 -2.25
N PHE A 236 9.59 22.20 -2.67
CA PHE A 236 8.50 22.60 -3.58
C PHE A 236 9.08 23.07 -4.92
N PRO A 237 9.16 22.22 -5.96
CA PRO A 237 9.78 22.53 -7.25
C PRO A 237 9.12 23.70 -8.00
N SER A 238 7.84 23.99 -7.72
CA SER A 238 7.10 25.04 -8.39
C SER A 238 6.00 25.65 -7.51
N ARG A 239 5.55 26.86 -7.86
CA ARG A 239 4.41 27.50 -7.20
C ARG A 239 3.11 26.71 -7.37
N SER A 240 2.96 25.95 -8.47
CA SER A 240 1.80 25.08 -8.68
C SER A 240 1.83 23.87 -7.76
N ASP A 241 3.00 23.27 -7.52
CA ASP A 241 3.18 22.17 -6.56
C ASP A 241 2.81 22.62 -5.14
N PHE A 242 3.33 23.77 -4.69
CA PHE A 242 2.95 24.35 -3.40
C PHE A 242 1.44 24.61 -3.27
N LYS A 243 0.81 25.20 -4.30
CA LYS A 243 -0.65 25.44 -4.33
C LYS A 243 -1.45 24.13 -4.28
N HIS A 244 -0.97 23.10 -4.97
CA HIS A 244 -1.59 21.78 -4.96
C HIS A 244 -1.50 21.16 -3.55
N CYS A 245 -0.31 21.13 -2.93
CA CYS A 245 -0.14 20.66 -1.56
C CYS A 245 -1.01 21.42 -0.56
N ARG A 246 -1.14 22.74 -0.71
CA ARG A 246 -2.03 23.56 0.12
C ARG A 246 -3.50 23.18 -0.04
N GLN A 247 -3.96 22.98 -1.28
CA GLN A 247 -5.33 22.53 -1.55
C GLN A 247 -5.56 21.13 -0.94
N MET A 248 -4.61 20.22 -1.14
CA MET A 248 -4.67 18.87 -0.57
C MET A 248 -4.75 18.92 0.96
N PHE A 249 -3.96 19.77 1.63
CA PHE A 249 -4.08 19.96 3.06
C PHE A 249 -5.50 20.36 3.49
N SER A 250 -6.09 21.38 2.85
CA SER A 250 -7.46 21.80 3.15
C SER A 250 -8.46 20.67 2.96
N THR A 251 -8.37 19.95 1.83
CA THR A 251 -9.21 18.79 1.55
C THR A 251 -9.04 17.69 2.60
N GLN A 252 -7.80 17.35 2.99
CA GLN A 252 -7.57 16.31 4.00
C GLN A 252 -8.09 16.72 5.38
N LYS A 253 -7.93 17.99 5.77
CA LYS A 253 -8.49 18.51 7.04
C LYS A 253 -10.03 18.42 7.05
N GLU A 254 -10.68 18.78 5.95
CA GLU A 254 -12.13 18.62 5.78
C GLU A 254 -12.56 17.15 5.82
N ILE A 255 -11.80 16.26 5.20
CA ILE A 255 -12.04 14.81 5.23
C ILE A 255 -11.92 14.27 6.66
N MET A 256 -10.86 14.62 7.39
CA MET A 256 -10.68 14.23 8.79
C MET A 256 -11.92 14.63 9.62
N GLY A 257 -12.39 15.87 9.48
CA GLY A 257 -13.62 16.33 10.15
C GLY A 257 -14.88 15.55 9.76
N ARG A 258 -15.08 15.27 8.46
CA ARG A 258 -16.25 14.50 7.96
C ARG A 258 -16.22 13.02 8.36
N VAL A 259 -15.04 12.42 8.43
CA VAL A 259 -14.84 11.04 8.89
C VAL A 259 -15.17 10.95 10.39
N GLY A 260 -14.80 11.97 11.16
CA GLY A 260 -15.16 12.11 12.57
C GLY A 260 -13.99 12.37 13.52
N PHE A 261 -12.83 12.80 13.00
CA PHE A 261 -11.70 13.24 13.82
C PHE A 261 -12.04 14.58 14.47
N THR A 262 -11.74 14.71 15.77
CA THR A 262 -11.90 15.97 16.50
C THR A 262 -10.76 16.95 16.20
N ASP A 263 -10.92 18.22 16.53
CA ASP A 263 -9.82 19.19 16.41
C ASP A 263 -8.59 18.80 17.24
N ASN A 264 -8.80 18.16 18.39
CA ASN A 264 -7.72 17.63 19.23
C ASN A 264 -7.00 16.46 18.54
N ASP A 265 -7.74 15.57 17.88
CA ASP A 265 -7.18 14.48 17.10
C ASP A 265 -6.31 15.01 15.95
N ILE A 266 -6.82 16.02 15.22
CA ILE A 266 -6.10 16.67 14.12
C ILE A 266 -4.84 17.36 14.64
N ASN A 267 -4.94 18.09 15.76
CA ASN A 267 -3.79 18.74 16.39
C ASN A 267 -2.72 17.73 16.82
N MET A 268 -3.12 16.61 17.45
CA MET A 268 -2.21 15.53 17.83
C MET A 268 -1.47 14.94 16.63
N VAL A 269 -2.18 14.73 15.51
CA VAL A 269 -1.56 14.26 14.26
C VAL A 269 -0.48 15.25 13.80
N PHE A 270 -0.78 16.56 13.80
CA PHE A 270 0.19 17.59 13.40
C PHE A 270 1.37 17.68 14.36
N THR A 271 1.13 17.58 15.67
CA THR A 271 2.18 17.53 16.71
C THR A 271 3.14 16.36 16.47
N ILE A 272 2.62 15.15 16.22
CA ILE A 272 3.47 13.97 16.01
C ILE A 272 4.26 14.08 14.71
N LEU A 273 3.65 14.54 13.61
CA LEU A 273 4.36 14.75 12.35
C LEU A 273 5.47 15.79 12.48
N SER A 274 5.21 16.90 13.19
CA SER A 274 6.20 17.94 13.46
C SER A 274 7.33 17.40 14.34
N ALA A 275 7.01 16.63 15.38
CA ALA A 275 8.02 15.98 16.20
C ALA A 275 8.91 15.01 15.40
N ILE A 276 8.35 14.27 14.42
CA ILE A 276 9.15 13.40 13.54
C ILE A 276 10.11 14.23 12.67
N LEU A 277 9.66 15.37 12.14
CA LEU A 277 10.50 16.29 11.36
C LEU A 277 11.70 16.78 12.18
N HIS A 278 11.49 17.21 13.44
CA HIS A 278 12.60 17.62 14.32
C HIS A 278 13.46 16.45 14.79
N LEU A 279 12.85 15.32 15.16
CA LEU A 279 13.56 14.12 15.61
C LEU A 279 14.54 13.64 14.54
N THR A 280 14.14 13.64 13.28
CA THR A 280 14.99 13.20 12.17
C THR A 280 16.11 14.19 11.82
N ASN A 281 16.06 15.41 12.35
CA ASN A 281 17.09 16.44 12.22
C ASN A 281 18.14 16.39 13.35
N ILE A 282 17.94 15.59 14.41
CA ILE A 282 18.97 15.44 15.46
C ILE A 282 20.24 14.85 14.85
N GLN A 283 21.35 15.57 15.01
CA GLN A 283 22.68 15.20 14.54
C GLN A 283 23.56 14.79 15.72
N PHE A 284 24.42 13.81 15.48
CA PHE A 284 25.35 13.27 16.47
C PHE A 284 26.78 13.54 16.01
N SER A 285 27.68 13.82 16.95
CA SER A 285 29.12 13.92 16.71
C SER A 285 29.86 12.90 17.58
N HIS A 286 31.02 12.44 17.11
CA HIS A 286 31.88 11.57 17.90
C HIS A 286 32.41 12.31 19.13
N ASP A 287 32.41 11.62 20.26
CA ASP A 287 33.13 12.08 21.43
C ASP A 287 34.63 11.76 21.26
N ASP A 288 35.51 12.74 21.44
CA ASP A 288 36.96 12.54 21.32
C ASP A 288 37.54 11.76 22.51
N GLU A 289 36.84 11.74 23.65
CA GLU A 289 37.30 11.10 24.89
C GLU A 289 36.73 9.70 25.11
N THR A 290 35.63 9.35 24.43
CA THR A 290 34.93 8.07 24.58
C THR A 290 34.59 7.46 23.22
N ASP A 291 34.31 6.15 23.17
CA ASP A 291 33.78 5.51 21.94
C ASP A 291 32.30 5.87 21.64
N GLY A 292 31.77 6.91 22.33
CA GLY A 292 30.38 7.33 22.28
C GLY A 292 30.12 8.48 21.30
N VAL A 293 28.93 9.07 21.43
CA VAL A 293 28.51 10.26 20.69
C VAL A 293 27.79 11.24 21.59
N TYR A 294 27.79 12.52 21.19
CA TYR A 294 26.97 13.58 21.77
C TYR A 294 26.08 14.22 20.69
N ILE A 295 25.04 14.93 21.11
CA ILE A 295 24.12 15.65 20.22
C ILE A 295 24.73 17.02 19.89
N GLU A 296 24.86 17.35 18.59
CA GLU A 296 25.52 18.59 18.14
C GLU A 296 24.71 19.85 18.43
N ASP A 297 23.41 19.80 18.14
CA ASP A 297 22.45 20.88 18.35
C ASP A 297 21.29 20.34 19.18
N GLU A 298 21.11 20.91 20.38
CA GLU A 298 20.05 20.52 21.30
C GLU A 298 18.68 21.08 20.89
N TYR A 299 18.61 22.09 20.00
CA TYR A 299 17.33 22.72 19.65
C TYR A 299 16.30 21.73 19.07
N PRO A 300 16.62 20.88 18.06
CA PRO A 300 15.68 19.87 17.58
C PRO A 300 15.23 18.89 18.67
N LEU A 301 16.10 18.55 19.61
CA LEU A 301 15.78 17.69 20.75
C LEU A 301 14.80 18.37 21.71
N GLU A 302 15.06 19.64 22.08
CA GLU A 302 14.18 20.45 22.94
C GLU A 302 12.78 20.58 22.35
N VAL A 303 12.69 20.82 21.04
CA VAL A 303 11.41 20.89 20.32
C VAL A 303 10.68 19.55 20.37
N VAL A 304 11.36 18.42 20.11
CA VAL A 304 10.76 17.08 20.21
C VAL A 304 10.24 16.82 21.62
N CYS A 305 11.02 17.15 22.65
CA CYS A 305 10.62 17.02 24.05
C CYS A 305 9.39 17.89 24.38
N THR A 306 9.33 19.11 23.86
CA THR A 306 8.20 20.01 24.04
C THR A 306 6.94 19.46 23.37
N LEU A 307 7.02 19.07 22.10
CA LEU A 307 5.88 18.57 21.32
C LEU A 307 5.34 17.24 21.85
N LEU A 308 6.22 16.33 22.27
CA LEU A 308 5.84 15.00 22.76
C LEU A 308 5.70 14.94 24.29
N ALA A 309 5.88 16.06 24.99
CA ALA A 309 5.87 16.16 26.45
C ALA A 309 6.81 15.12 27.12
N LEU A 310 8.05 15.06 26.63
CA LEU A 310 9.10 14.16 27.12
C LEU A 310 10.13 14.92 27.95
N ASP A 311 10.76 14.22 28.88
CA ASP A 311 11.94 14.73 29.58
C ASP A 311 13.18 14.68 28.68
N GLN A 312 13.93 15.78 28.64
CA GLN A 312 15.08 15.95 27.74
C GLN A 312 16.26 15.04 28.11
N GLU A 313 16.52 14.84 29.41
CA GLU A 313 17.60 13.96 29.87
C GLU A 313 17.27 12.50 29.50
N ILE A 314 16.02 12.08 29.69
CA ILE A 314 15.57 10.74 29.33
C ILE A 314 15.70 10.49 27.83
N LEU A 315 15.26 11.43 26.98
CA LEU A 315 15.36 11.26 25.53
C LEU A 315 16.81 11.25 25.06
N THR A 316 17.66 12.14 25.59
CA THR A 316 19.09 12.18 25.30
C THR A 316 19.73 10.84 25.62
N MET A 317 19.57 10.35 26.84
CA MET A 317 20.12 9.06 27.27
C MET A 317 19.59 7.91 26.43
N ALA A 318 18.31 7.93 26.06
CA ALA A 318 17.71 6.92 25.20
C ALA A 318 18.32 6.93 23.79
N LEU A 319 18.71 8.08 23.25
CA LEU A 319 19.31 8.22 21.93
C LEU A 319 20.79 7.82 21.91
N ILE A 320 21.58 8.23 22.91
CA ILE A 320 23.04 8.06 22.91
C ILE A 320 23.54 6.85 23.70
N SER A 321 22.68 6.18 24.48
CA SER A 321 23.07 5.02 25.29
C SER A 321 22.09 3.86 25.19
N THR A 322 22.54 2.69 25.63
CA THR A 322 21.73 1.51 25.92
C THR A 322 21.98 1.09 27.36
N PHE A 323 21.01 0.42 27.99
CA PHE A 323 21.24 -0.23 29.27
C PHE A 323 20.88 -1.71 29.18
N SER A 324 21.67 -2.55 29.84
CA SER A 324 21.39 -3.97 30.01
C SER A 324 21.39 -4.31 31.49
N ILE A 325 20.56 -5.29 31.88
CA ILE A 325 20.55 -5.82 33.24
C ILE A 325 21.33 -7.12 33.23
N THR A 326 22.52 -7.10 33.82
CA THR A 326 23.37 -8.29 33.94
C THR A 326 23.54 -8.60 35.43
N LYS A 327 23.08 -9.77 35.86
CA LYS A 327 23.16 -10.23 37.27
C LYS A 327 22.53 -9.26 38.29
N GLY A 328 21.50 -8.51 37.89
CA GLY A 328 20.80 -7.56 38.76
C GLY A 328 21.40 -6.14 38.76
N GLU A 329 22.53 -5.92 38.10
CA GLU A 329 23.15 -4.59 37.93
C GLU A 329 22.77 -3.98 36.58
N ARG A 330 22.50 -2.67 36.57
CA ARG A 330 22.22 -1.90 35.35
C ARG A 330 23.55 -1.40 34.79
N VAL A 331 23.98 -1.97 33.67
CA VAL A 331 25.16 -1.53 32.93
C VAL A 331 24.70 -0.61 31.81
N ILE A 332 25.19 0.63 31.80
CA ILE A 332 24.95 1.61 30.73
C ILE A 332 26.14 1.55 29.76
N SER A 333 25.86 1.40 28.47
CA SER A 333 26.85 1.45 27.39
C SER A 333 26.48 2.60 26.46
N LEU A 334 27.46 3.44 26.12
CA LEU A 334 27.30 4.43 25.06
C LEU A 334 27.14 3.73 23.71
N LYS A 335 26.40 4.39 22.82
CA LYS A 335 26.25 3.99 21.42
C LYS A 335 27.32 4.67 20.59
N ASN A 336 27.78 3.97 19.56
CA ASN A 336 28.56 4.61 18.51
C ASN A 336 27.66 5.44 17.58
N PHE A 337 28.28 6.13 16.61
CA PHE A 337 27.60 7.01 15.67
C PHE A 337 26.49 6.32 14.86
N ASP A 338 26.76 5.14 14.30
CA ASP A 338 25.78 4.41 13.49
C ASP A 338 24.59 3.96 14.36
N GLN A 339 24.86 3.41 15.55
CA GLN A 339 23.83 2.98 16.50
C GLN A 339 22.93 4.13 16.97
N ALA A 340 23.48 5.34 17.15
CA ALA A 340 22.71 6.51 17.53
C ALA A 340 21.81 6.99 16.38
N ASN A 341 22.33 7.04 15.14
CA ASN A 341 21.55 7.35 13.95
C ASN A 341 20.42 6.32 13.71
N ASP A 342 20.74 5.03 13.83
CA ASP A 342 19.78 3.94 13.73
C ASP A 342 18.70 4.05 14.81
N CYS A 343 19.07 4.39 16.04
CA CYS A 343 18.13 4.58 17.14
C CYS A 343 17.18 5.76 16.89
N ARG A 344 17.70 6.92 16.44
CA ARG A 344 16.89 8.08 16.06
C ARG A 344 15.89 7.71 14.97
N ASP A 345 16.38 7.04 13.92
CA ASP A 345 15.56 6.68 12.77
C ASP A 345 14.55 5.58 13.12
N ALA A 346 14.91 4.61 13.97
CA ALA A 346 13.99 3.62 14.50
C ALA A 346 12.86 4.25 15.31
N LEU A 347 13.16 5.27 16.14
CA LEU A 347 12.15 5.99 16.91
C LEU A 347 11.21 6.78 15.98
N ALA A 348 11.74 7.48 14.97
CA ALA A 348 10.94 8.19 13.98
C ALA A 348 10.01 7.25 13.18
N LYS A 349 10.54 6.11 12.71
CA LYS A 349 9.77 5.05 12.06
C LYS A 349 8.65 4.53 12.97
N ALA A 350 8.96 4.27 14.24
CA ALA A 350 7.99 3.75 15.21
C ALA A 350 6.87 4.77 15.54
N LEU A 351 7.19 6.06 15.65
CA LEU A 351 6.19 7.12 15.84
C LEU A 351 5.24 7.20 14.65
N TYR A 352 5.78 7.19 13.42
CA TYR A 352 4.96 7.25 12.21
C TYR A 352 4.09 6.01 12.04
N GLU A 353 4.66 4.81 12.22
CA GLU A 353 3.94 3.54 12.15
C GLU A 353 2.76 3.52 13.14
N ARG A 354 2.99 3.92 14.40
CA ARG A 354 1.94 4.00 15.42
C ARG A 354 0.90 5.06 15.11
N LEU A 355 1.30 6.21 14.57
CA LEU A 355 0.38 7.25 14.13
C LEU A 355 -0.54 6.72 13.01
N PHE A 356 0.05 6.10 11.99
CA PHE A 356 -0.70 5.52 10.87
C PHE A 356 -1.66 4.43 11.35
N SER A 357 -1.21 3.47 12.16
CA SER A 357 -2.08 2.45 12.75
C SER A 357 -3.19 3.05 13.62
N TRP A 358 -2.90 4.14 14.34
CA TRP A 358 -3.93 4.85 15.10
C TRP A 358 -4.97 5.52 14.19
N ILE A 359 -4.55 6.17 13.10
CA ILE A 359 -5.47 6.74 12.09
C ILE A 359 -6.38 5.63 11.52
N VAL A 360 -5.81 4.49 11.13
CA VAL A 360 -6.59 3.33 10.64
C VAL A 360 -7.56 2.83 11.72
N LYS A 361 -7.14 2.76 12.98
CA LYS A 361 -8.00 2.37 14.11
C LYS A 361 -9.14 3.36 14.34
N GLN A 362 -8.89 4.67 14.22
CA GLN A 362 -9.94 5.69 14.33
C GLN A 362 -10.96 5.55 13.20
N ILE A 363 -10.50 5.46 11.96
CA ILE A 363 -11.35 5.20 10.79
C ILE A 363 -12.20 3.95 11.04
N ASN A 364 -11.60 2.84 11.44
CA ASN A 364 -12.31 1.59 11.73
C ASN A 364 -13.34 1.72 12.85
N THR A 365 -13.08 2.56 13.85
CA THR A 365 -14.04 2.82 14.93
C THR A 365 -15.24 3.60 14.42
N LEU A 366 -15.01 4.55 13.51
CA LEU A 366 -16.03 5.42 12.90
C LEU A 366 -16.85 4.73 11.79
N LEU A 367 -16.32 3.66 11.18
CA LEU A 367 -16.98 2.84 10.16
C LEU A 367 -17.72 1.61 10.72
N GLN A 368 -17.66 1.38 12.03
CA GLN A 368 -18.32 0.23 12.66
C GLN A 368 -19.85 0.29 12.52
N PRO A 369 -20.53 -0.86 12.36
CA PRO A 369 -21.97 -0.92 12.38
C PRO A 369 -22.57 -0.35 13.67
N ASN A 370 -23.61 0.47 13.54
CA ASN A 370 -24.32 1.04 14.67
C ASN A 370 -24.90 -0.07 15.58
N ARG A 371 -24.60 0.01 16.88
CA ARG A 371 -25.02 -0.99 17.90
C ARG A 371 -26.52 -1.28 17.94
N ARG A 372 -27.37 -0.37 17.43
CA ARG A 372 -28.83 -0.58 17.36
C ARG A 372 -29.23 -1.70 16.38
N HIS A 373 -28.43 -1.99 15.36
CA HIS A 373 -28.64 -3.14 14.47
C HIS A 373 -28.17 -4.48 15.08
N ASN A 374 -27.48 -4.46 16.23
CA ASN A 374 -26.89 -5.64 16.86
C ASN A 374 -27.86 -6.42 17.76
N GLN A 375 -29.12 -6.01 17.87
CA GLN A 375 -30.09 -6.64 18.79
C GLN A 375 -31.09 -7.58 18.13
N THR A 376 -31.20 -7.61 16.79
CA THR A 376 -32.30 -8.33 16.12
C THR A 376 -31.88 -9.50 15.22
N ASP A 377 -30.63 -9.54 14.75
CA ASP A 377 -30.12 -10.64 13.92
C ASP A 377 -28.92 -11.29 14.61
N ASN A 378 -28.87 -12.64 14.62
CA ASN A 378 -27.63 -13.36 14.92
C ASN A 378 -26.53 -12.76 14.05
N ASN A 379 -25.55 -12.13 14.71
CA ASN A 379 -24.60 -11.08 14.30
C ASN A 379 -23.69 -11.41 13.08
N ILE A 380 -24.24 -11.98 12.00
CA ILE A 380 -23.52 -12.46 10.83
C ILE A 380 -23.77 -11.46 9.69
N TYR A 381 -22.86 -10.49 9.58
CA TYR A 381 -22.81 -9.63 8.40
C TYR A 381 -22.29 -10.43 7.20
N ARG A 382 -22.79 -10.10 6.02
CA ARG A 382 -22.20 -10.55 4.77
C ARG A 382 -21.10 -9.58 4.37
N THR A 383 -20.01 -10.08 3.82
CA THR A 383 -18.84 -9.27 3.50
C THR A 383 -18.54 -9.28 2.01
N CYS A 384 -18.30 -8.09 1.45
CA CYS A 384 -17.66 -7.94 0.15
C CYS A 384 -16.38 -7.15 0.36
N SER A 385 -15.25 -7.75 -0.01
CA SER A 385 -13.95 -7.16 0.23
C SER A 385 -13.23 -6.83 -1.06
N ILE A 386 -12.40 -5.78 -1.02
CA ILE A 386 -11.56 -5.38 -2.14
C ILE A 386 -10.12 -5.31 -1.63
N LEU A 387 -9.22 -6.03 -2.30
CA LEU A 387 -7.79 -6.05 -2.03
C LEU A 387 -7.06 -5.14 -3.02
N ASP A 388 -6.39 -4.12 -2.48
CA ASP A 388 -5.59 -3.11 -3.19
C ASP A 388 -4.18 -3.14 -2.61
N MET A 389 -3.29 -3.94 -3.20
CA MET A 389 -1.90 -4.09 -2.77
C MET A 389 -0.97 -3.15 -3.55
N SER A 390 0.18 -2.82 -2.97
CA SER A 390 1.28 -2.21 -3.73
C SER A 390 1.62 -3.08 -4.94
N GLY A 391 1.90 -2.43 -6.08
CA GLY A 391 2.28 -3.17 -7.28
C GLY A 391 3.66 -3.79 -7.17
N PHE A 392 3.97 -4.69 -8.09
CA PHE A 392 5.34 -5.18 -8.27
C PHE A 392 6.30 -4.01 -8.55
N GLU A 393 7.48 -4.01 -7.93
CA GLU A 393 8.48 -2.94 -8.03
C GLU A 393 9.87 -3.51 -8.32
N ASN A 394 10.55 -2.91 -9.30
CA ASN A 394 11.93 -3.24 -9.62
C ASN A 394 12.70 -1.95 -9.93
N PHE A 395 13.41 -1.44 -8.94
CA PHE A 395 14.25 -0.25 -9.03
C PHE A 395 15.71 -0.61 -9.30
N GLN A 396 16.56 0.40 -9.49
CA GLN A 396 18.01 0.19 -9.63
C GLN A 396 18.62 -0.44 -8.37
N VAL A 397 18.09 -0.09 -7.19
CA VAL A 397 18.45 -0.67 -5.89
C VAL A 397 17.16 -1.02 -5.18
N ASN A 398 16.97 -2.30 -4.87
CA ASN A 398 15.81 -2.82 -4.17
C ASN A 398 16.23 -3.24 -2.75
N SER A 399 15.53 -2.76 -1.72
CA SER A 399 15.77 -3.14 -0.33
C SER A 399 14.83 -4.24 0.14
N PHE A 400 14.88 -4.54 1.44
CA PHE A 400 14.00 -5.51 2.09
C PHE A 400 12.51 -5.20 1.89
N GLU A 401 12.14 -3.93 1.77
CA GLU A 401 10.76 -3.51 1.53
C GLU A 401 10.26 -3.92 0.15
N GLN A 402 11.07 -3.72 -0.91
CA GLN A 402 10.71 -4.21 -2.25
C GLN A 402 10.62 -5.74 -2.27
N LEU A 403 11.49 -6.45 -1.55
CA LEU A 403 11.38 -7.90 -1.38
C LEU A 403 10.03 -8.30 -0.78
N CYS A 404 9.62 -7.67 0.32
CA CYS A 404 8.33 -7.94 0.96
C CYS A 404 7.14 -7.64 0.03
N ILE A 405 7.18 -6.52 -0.70
CA ILE A 405 6.14 -6.13 -1.67
C ILE A 405 6.05 -7.16 -2.81
N ASN A 406 7.18 -7.55 -3.38
CA ASN A 406 7.23 -8.47 -4.51
C ASN A 406 6.81 -9.88 -4.10
N VAL A 407 7.20 -10.35 -2.91
CA VAL A 407 6.71 -11.63 -2.35
C VAL A 407 5.20 -11.61 -2.15
N ALA A 408 4.62 -10.49 -1.67
CA ALA A 408 3.18 -10.39 -1.55
C ALA A 408 2.47 -10.47 -2.92
N ASN A 409 3.09 -9.89 -3.96
CA ASN A 409 2.60 -10.03 -5.34
C ASN A 409 2.76 -11.47 -5.87
N GLU A 410 3.84 -12.18 -5.53
CA GLU A 410 3.98 -13.61 -5.85
C GLU A 410 2.87 -14.46 -5.24
N HIS A 411 2.55 -14.22 -3.96
CA HIS A 411 1.43 -14.92 -3.31
C HIS A 411 0.09 -14.61 -3.97
N LEU A 412 -0.14 -13.36 -4.38
CA LEU A 412 -1.36 -12.99 -5.10
C LEU A 412 -1.44 -13.65 -6.48
N GLN A 413 -0.32 -13.74 -7.19
CA GLN A 413 -0.21 -14.45 -8.46
C GLN A 413 -0.44 -15.96 -8.30
N TYR A 414 0.11 -16.55 -7.23
CA TYR A 414 -0.11 -17.96 -6.90
C TYR A 414 -1.59 -18.23 -6.61
N TYR A 415 -2.22 -17.38 -5.79
CA TYR A 415 -3.66 -17.45 -5.52
C TYR A 415 -4.50 -17.35 -6.80
N PHE A 416 -4.14 -16.44 -7.71
CA PHE A 416 -4.80 -16.33 -9.01
C PHE A 416 -4.65 -17.62 -9.84
N ASN A 417 -3.44 -18.17 -9.93
CA ASN A 417 -3.19 -19.41 -10.66
C ASN A 417 -3.97 -20.59 -10.08
N GLU A 418 -4.04 -20.71 -8.74
CA GLU A 418 -4.79 -21.76 -8.05
C GLU A 418 -6.28 -21.69 -8.40
N HIS A 419 -6.87 -20.50 -8.34
CA HIS A 419 -8.29 -20.30 -8.61
C HIS A 419 -8.67 -20.44 -10.08
N ILE A 420 -7.85 -19.94 -11.01
CA ILE A 420 -8.19 -19.94 -12.45
C ILE A 420 -7.88 -21.28 -13.12
N PHE A 421 -6.83 -21.98 -12.68
CA PHE A 421 -6.40 -23.21 -13.35
C PHE A 421 -6.62 -24.46 -12.49
N LEU A 422 -6.08 -24.48 -11.27
CA LEU A 422 -6.04 -25.72 -10.48
C LEU A 422 -7.42 -26.13 -9.94
N GLN A 423 -8.20 -25.18 -9.44
CA GLN A 423 -9.55 -25.44 -8.95
C GLN A 423 -10.51 -25.79 -10.10
N GLU A 424 -10.41 -25.11 -11.24
CA GLU A 424 -11.22 -25.40 -12.43
C GLU A 424 -10.94 -26.82 -12.97
N GLU A 425 -9.67 -27.23 -13.05
CA GLU A 425 -9.31 -28.60 -13.44
C GLU A 425 -9.84 -29.64 -12.43
N GLN A 426 -9.83 -29.31 -11.14
CA GLN A 426 -10.38 -30.17 -10.10
C GLN A 426 -11.90 -30.31 -10.18
N ASP A 427 -12.62 -29.24 -10.54
CA ASP A 427 -14.07 -29.26 -10.76
C ASP A 427 -14.41 -30.13 -11.98
N TYR A 428 -13.69 -30.00 -13.10
CA TYR A 428 -13.87 -30.89 -14.26
C TYR A 428 -13.67 -32.37 -13.90
N ARG A 429 -12.64 -32.69 -13.11
CA ARG A 429 -12.41 -34.07 -12.63
C ARG A 429 -13.54 -34.55 -11.72
N THR A 430 -14.03 -33.69 -10.83
CA THR A 430 -15.09 -34.03 -9.88
C THR A 430 -16.43 -34.26 -10.58
N GLU A 431 -16.73 -33.48 -11.62
CA GLU A 431 -17.94 -33.59 -12.43
C GLU A 431 -17.82 -34.61 -13.58
N ASN A 432 -16.68 -35.28 -13.74
CA ASN A 432 -16.38 -36.22 -14.84
C ASN A 432 -16.50 -35.57 -16.23
N VAL A 433 -16.11 -34.30 -16.34
CA VAL A 433 -16.02 -33.56 -17.61
C VAL A 433 -14.64 -33.79 -18.21
N SER A 434 -14.58 -34.29 -19.45
CA SER A 434 -13.33 -34.42 -20.19
C SER A 434 -12.80 -33.03 -20.54
N SER A 435 -11.60 -32.71 -20.08
CA SER A 435 -10.89 -31.47 -20.40
C SER A 435 -9.44 -31.78 -20.77
N ASP A 436 -8.88 -30.99 -21.68
CA ASP A 436 -7.46 -31.02 -21.98
C ASP A 436 -6.69 -30.27 -20.88
N LYS A 437 -5.54 -30.81 -20.48
CA LYS A 437 -4.71 -30.16 -19.46
C LYS A 437 -4.14 -28.85 -20.01
N VAL A 438 -4.45 -27.74 -19.35
CA VAL A 438 -3.89 -26.43 -19.67
C VAL A 438 -2.54 -26.27 -18.98
N GLU A 439 -1.49 -26.01 -19.76
CA GLU A 439 -0.18 -25.64 -19.22
C GLU A 439 -0.15 -24.15 -18.88
N PHE A 440 0.31 -23.82 -17.67
CA PHE A 440 0.48 -22.45 -17.21
C PHE A 440 1.76 -22.34 -16.38
N GLN A 441 2.26 -21.11 -16.20
CA GLN A 441 3.44 -20.85 -15.38
C GLN A 441 3.05 -20.85 -13.90
N ASN A 442 3.27 -21.97 -13.23
CA ASN A 442 3.16 -22.06 -11.78
C ASN A 442 4.36 -21.36 -11.10
N ASN A 443 4.11 -20.63 -10.03
CA ASN A 443 5.10 -19.94 -9.21
C ASN A 443 5.16 -20.46 -7.76
N GLU A 444 4.57 -21.62 -7.47
CA GLU A 444 4.66 -22.32 -6.17
C GLU A 444 6.12 -22.53 -5.73
N ASP A 445 7.02 -22.79 -6.67
CA ASP A 445 8.45 -22.94 -6.40
C ASP A 445 9.09 -21.68 -5.80
N LEU A 446 8.63 -20.49 -6.21
CA LEU A 446 9.03 -19.23 -5.58
C LEU A 446 8.45 -19.08 -4.17
N ILE A 447 7.19 -19.48 -3.98
CA ILE A 447 6.57 -19.44 -2.66
C ILE A 447 7.37 -20.29 -1.67
N ASP A 448 7.79 -21.49 -2.09
CA ASP A 448 8.65 -22.37 -1.31
C ASP A 448 10.06 -21.78 -1.09
N LEU A 449 10.65 -21.15 -2.10
CA LEU A 449 11.95 -20.45 -1.96
C LEU A 449 11.90 -19.36 -0.88
N PHE A 450 10.79 -18.65 -0.75
CA PHE A 450 10.63 -17.59 0.24
C PHE A 450 10.23 -18.12 1.62
N MET A 451 9.19 -18.95 1.66
CA MET A 451 8.47 -19.33 2.88
C MET A 451 8.83 -20.72 3.42
N GLY A 452 9.61 -21.50 2.67
CA GLY A 452 10.04 -22.84 3.07
C GLY A 452 10.91 -22.85 4.32
N THR A 453 11.12 -24.03 4.90
CA THR A 453 11.87 -24.23 6.16
C THR A 453 13.34 -23.79 6.09
N LEU A 454 13.93 -23.77 4.89
CA LEU A 454 15.24 -23.19 4.59
C LEU A 454 15.12 -22.10 3.49
N GLY A 455 13.97 -21.45 3.45
CA GLY A 455 13.68 -20.35 2.53
C GLY A 455 14.33 -19.05 2.96
N ILE A 456 14.24 -18.04 2.10
CA ILE A 456 14.89 -16.73 2.30
C ILE A 456 14.50 -16.09 3.64
N PHE A 457 13.23 -16.10 4.03
CA PHE A 457 12.81 -15.48 5.29
C PHE A 457 13.26 -16.28 6.51
N ALA A 458 13.27 -17.62 6.44
CA ALA A 458 13.77 -18.45 7.54
C ALA A 458 15.27 -18.23 7.76
N LEU A 459 16.05 -18.14 6.69
CA LEU A 459 17.49 -17.86 6.74
C LEU A 459 17.77 -16.44 7.27
N LEU A 460 16.97 -15.45 6.85
CA LEU A 460 17.04 -14.08 7.37
C LEU A 460 16.74 -14.01 8.87
N ASP A 461 15.68 -14.67 9.34
CA ASP A 461 15.29 -14.73 10.75
C ASP A 461 16.38 -15.38 11.61
N GLU A 462 16.99 -16.44 11.09
CA GLU A 462 18.08 -17.13 11.77
C GLU A 462 19.31 -16.21 11.88
N GLU A 463 19.73 -15.61 10.77
CA GLU A 463 20.91 -14.76 10.68
C GLU A 463 20.76 -13.49 11.53
N SER A 464 19.57 -12.88 11.54
CA SER A 464 19.26 -11.68 12.33
C SER A 464 19.37 -11.89 13.85
N ARG A 465 19.38 -13.14 14.33
CA ARG A 465 19.53 -13.49 15.76
C ARG A 465 21.00 -13.72 16.15
N PHE A 466 21.92 -13.83 15.20
CA PHE A 466 23.33 -14.06 15.49
C PHE A 466 24.07 -12.75 15.79
N PRO A 467 24.67 -12.59 16.98
CA PRO A 467 25.27 -11.31 17.40
C PRO A 467 26.42 -10.76 16.54
N LYS A 468 27.00 -11.59 15.67
CA LYS A 468 28.13 -11.22 14.79
C LYS A 468 27.79 -11.34 13.31
N ALA A 469 26.53 -11.58 12.97
CA ALA A 469 26.09 -11.61 11.60
C ALA A 469 26.10 -10.20 10.99
N ASN A 470 26.25 -10.14 9.67
CA ASN A 470 26.17 -8.93 8.88
C ASN A 470 25.55 -9.25 7.51
N ASP A 471 25.33 -8.22 6.69
CA ASP A 471 24.69 -8.39 5.38
C ASP A 471 25.50 -9.33 4.46
N GLU A 472 26.84 -9.32 4.56
CA GLU A 472 27.71 -10.21 3.79
C GLU A 472 27.51 -11.68 4.19
N SER A 473 27.45 -11.98 5.49
CA SER A 473 27.24 -13.35 5.99
C SER A 473 25.84 -13.86 5.62
N LEU A 474 24.83 -12.98 5.68
CA LEU A 474 23.48 -13.27 5.23
C LEU A 474 23.43 -13.64 3.74
N VAL A 475 23.99 -12.79 2.87
CA VAL A 475 23.98 -13.04 1.42
C VAL A 475 24.76 -14.31 1.07
N GLN A 476 25.90 -14.56 1.74
CA GLN A 476 26.63 -15.82 1.59
C GLN A 476 25.78 -17.03 1.97
N LYS A 477 24.99 -16.93 3.05
CA LYS A 477 24.06 -17.97 3.46
C LYS A 477 23.00 -18.24 2.40
N PHE A 478 22.39 -17.18 1.83
CA PHE A 478 21.47 -17.33 0.70
C PHE A 478 22.16 -18.00 -0.50
N HIS A 479 23.38 -17.60 -0.85
CA HIS A 479 24.14 -18.22 -1.94
C HIS A 479 24.44 -19.71 -1.69
N ILE A 480 24.59 -20.15 -0.45
CA ILE A 480 24.86 -21.55 -0.13
C ILE A 480 23.58 -22.38 -0.23
N HIS A 481 22.49 -21.89 0.35
CA HIS A 481 21.24 -22.64 0.50
C HIS A 481 20.35 -22.58 -0.76
N CYS A 482 20.35 -21.46 -1.49
CA CYS A 482 19.45 -21.23 -2.61
C CYS A 482 20.09 -21.46 -4.00
N LYS A 483 21.40 -21.74 -4.10
CA LYS A 483 22.14 -21.84 -5.39
C LYS A 483 21.56 -22.78 -6.44
N ASN A 484 20.87 -23.83 -6.02
CA ASN A 484 20.33 -24.85 -6.93
C ASN A 484 18.91 -24.51 -7.39
N HIS A 485 18.29 -23.47 -6.82
CA HIS A 485 16.95 -23.05 -7.21
C HIS A 485 17.00 -22.34 -8.56
N VAL A 486 16.17 -22.78 -9.50
CA VAL A 486 16.19 -22.31 -10.91
C VAL A 486 15.90 -20.82 -11.07
N ARG A 487 15.21 -20.22 -10.10
CA ARG A 487 14.90 -18.79 -10.06
C ARG A 487 15.81 -17.97 -9.14
N TYR A 488 16.77 -18.58 -8.44
CA TYR A 488 17.74 -17.84 -7.64
C TYR A 488 18.94 -17.44 -8.50
N ILE A 489 19.33 -16.17 -8.44
CA ILE A 489 20.42 -15.62 -9.23
C ILE A 489 21.51 -15.14 -8.29
N ARG A 490 22.70 -15.75 -8.40
CA ARG A 490 23.90 -15.25 -7.75
C ARG A 490 24.62 -14.27 -8.69
N PRO A 491 24.83 -13.00 -8.28
CA PRO A 491 25.63 -12.04 -9.05
C PRO A 491 27.06 -12.54 -9.28
N ARG A 492 27.71 -12.01 -10.32
CA ARG A 492 29.12 -12.33 -10.60
C ARG A 492 30.01 -11.49 -9.68
N GLY A 493 30.77 -12.13 -8.80
CA GLY A 493 31.69 -11.45 -7.89
C GLY A 493 31.33 -11.69 -6.42
N ASN A 494 31.85 -10.83 -5.54
CA ASN A 494 31.59 -10.83 -4.10
C ASN A 494 30.69 -9.66 -3.70
N GLU A 495 29.72 -9.32 -4.53
CA GLU A 495 28.73 -8.28 -4.22
C GLU A 495 27.78 -8.79 -3.11
N THR A 496 27.45 -7.92 -2.15
CA THR A 496 26.45 -8.17 -1.11
C THR A 496 25.04 -8.02 -1.68
N ALA A 497 24.72 -8.85 -2.67
CA ALA A 497 23.46 -8.81 -3.39
C ALA A 497 23.04 -10.22 -3.87
N PHE A 498 21.75 -10.38 -4.14
CA PHE A 498 21.19 -11.57 -4.80
C PHE A 498 20.06 -11.15 -5.73
N GLY A 499 19.73 -11.99 -6.71
CA GLY A 499 18.60 -11.78 -7.61
C GLY A 499 17.60 -12.93 -7.55
N ILE A 500 16.36 -12.63 -7.90
CA ILE A 500 15.25 -13.60 -7.96
C ILE A 500 14.49 -13.41 -9.26
N HIS A 501 14.28 -14.48 -10.01
CA HIS A 501 13.42 -14.45 -11.19
C HIS A 501 11.95 -14.61 -10.79
N HIS A 502 11.33 -13.48 -10.49
CA HIS A 502 9.91 -13.33 -10.17
C HIS A 502 8.99 -13.62 -11.36
N TYR A 503 7.69 -13.77 -11.12
CA TYR A 503 6.69 -13.93 -12.19
C TYR A 503 6.67 -12.74 -13.16
N ALA A 504 6.97 -11.53 -12.65
CA ALA A 504 6.96 -10.30 -13.41
C ALA A 504 8.33 -9.95 -14.06
N GLY A 505 9.39 -10.71 -13.78
CA GLY A 505 10.71 -10.45 -14.32
C GLY A 505 11.86 -10.78 -13.37
N LYS A 506 13.09 -10.47 -13.80
CA LYS A 506 14.32 -10.69 -13.01
C LYS A 506 14.61 -9.57 -12.03
#